data_AF-A0A2P2FYN0-F1
#
_entry.id   AF-A0A2P2FYN0-F1
#
_cell.length_a   1.000
_cell.length_b   1.000
_cell.length_c   1.000
_cell.angle_alpha   90.00
_cell.angle_beta   90.00
_cell.angle_gamma   90.00
#
_symmetry.space_group_name_H-M   'P 1'
#
loop_
_entity.id
_entity.type
_entity.pdbx_description
1 polymer ?
#
loop_
_entity_poly.entity_id
_entity_poly.type
_entity_poly.pdbx_seq_one_letter_code
_entity_poly.pdbx_strand_id
1 'polypeptide(L)'
;MVNPNAGLRPEQQRWTWEHPAGPRWLLCGDIGFDDSYDDVPLALCAEIEGLFVDLPPRSREQFTFVGCAPVGVLADLLDRLAAEALGTERAWLGNVSLTAPTPPSWGEDLCDVVVLAQRPNATTPETVDIDLDGFVYVNDRTDAVARPGGVDEFVVQGWDGTPYGVCEDVTGVFREQAAAPVPQVRLLGCRPEPPLLAALDALGQSPKASRRRRWLRGDVHMVAIDGSAGRVIDAVVSGTVSAAAPSRLGAGLLDVSIDVVSGEPLPAGVLDILDQRRAGRPSRRNLWAAYSRELRHQWAKVALGHHSSAPDPPSGTTYDLDGRFVTDIEGFYCAIGEAINGPGGYFGWNLDALDDCLSGGFGALPPFRLVWHDSAVARAHLVAGYDRHRLRPATTLEDLLTILAEHGIEVDLR
;
A
#
# COMPACT_ATOMS: atom_id res chain seq x y z
N MET A 1 -27.27 2.38 -30.36
CA MET A 1 -26.16 1.53 -30.84
C MET A 1 -25.71 0.72 -29.64
N VAL A 2 -25.90 -0.60 -29.65
CA VAL A 2 -25.50 -1.47 -28.52
C VAL A 2 -23.98 -1.49 -28.50
N ASN A 3 -23.37 -1.11 -27.36
CA ASN A 3 -21.93 -1.12 -27.19
C ASN A 3 -21.42 -2.56 -27.35
N PRO A 4 -20.58 -2.89 -28.34
CA PRO A 4 -20.08 -4.25 -28.56
C PRO A 4 -19.21 -4.78 -27.41
N ASN A 5 -18.88 -3.93 -26.42
CA ASN A 5 -18.08 -4.27 -25.24
C ASN A 5 -18.92 -4.56 -23.98
N ALA A 6 -20.25 -4.63 -24.07
CA ALA A 6 -21.10 -4.92 -22.92
C ALA A 6 -20.79 -6.31 -22.34
N GLY A 7 -20.20 -6.36 -21.14
CA GLY A 7 -19.84 -7.59 -20.42
C GLY A 7 -18.34 -7.93 -20.37
N LEU A 8 -17.47 -7.13 -21.00
CA LEU A 8 -16.01 -7.25 -20.85
C LEU A 8 -15.52 -6.40 -19.68
N ARG A 9 -14.52 -6.89 -18.93
CA ARG A 9 -13.85 -6.08 -17.90
C ARG A 9 -13.32 -4.78 -18.53
N PRO A 10 -13.29 -3.64 -17.82
CA PRO A 10 -12.85 -2.36 -18.39
C PRO A 10 -11.46 -2.40 -19.06
N GLU A 11 -10.56 -3.24 -18.52
CA GLU A 11 -9.21 -3.52 -19.04
C GLU A 11 -9.21 -4.22 -20.42
N GLN A 12 -10.29 -4.91 -20.75
CA GLN A 12 -10.48 -5.65 -22.01
C GLN A 12 -11.18 -4.81 -23.09
N GLN A 13 -11.62 -3.60 -22.73
CA GLN A 13 -12.28 -2.68 -23.65
C GLN A 13 -11.24 -1.72 -24.26
N ARG A 14 -11.46 -1.34 -25.52
CA ARG A 14 -10.72 -0.22 -26.12
C ARG A 14 -11.52 1.05 -26.01
N TRP A 15 -10.94 2.04 -25.35
CA TRP A 15 -11.59 3.31 -25.08
C TRP A 15 -11.26 4.32 -26.19
N THR A 16 -12.28 4.75 -26.93
CA THR A 16 -12.14 5.75 -27.99
C THR A 16 -12.46 7.15 -27.47
N TRP A 17 -11.81 8.14 -28.07
CA TRP A 17 -11.93 9.52 -27.66
C TRP A 17 -11.81 10.47 -28.84
N GLU A 18 -12.74 11.41 -28.94
CA GLU A 18 -12.86 12.30 -30.09
C GLU A 18 -12.26 13.69 -29.84
N HIS A 19 -11.77 13.98 -28.62
CA HIS A 19 -11.18 15.29 -28.29
C HIS A 19 -9.64 15.30 -28.43
N PRO A 20 -9.03 16.47 -28.69
CA PRO A 20 -7.59 16.57 -28.91
C PRO A 20 -6.73 16.13 -27.71
N ALA A 21 -7.19 16.37 -26.48
CA ALA A 21 -6.57 15.85 -25.27
C ALA A 21 -7.15 14.46 -24.98
N GLY A 22 -6.49 13.38 -25.43
CA GLY A 22 -6.90 11.99 -25.17
C GLY A 22 -7.11 11.70 -23.68
N PRO A 23 -7.98 10.72 -23.33
CA PRO A 23 -8.24 10.42 -21.93
C PRO A 23 -6.98 9.75 -21.37
N ARG A 24 -6.64 10.11 -20.13
CA ARG A 24 -5.51 9.51 -19.40
C ARG A 24 -6.01 8.54 -18.34
N TRP A 25 -7.23 8.74 -17.86
CA TRP A 25 -7.77 8.04 -16.72
C TRP A 25 -9.15 7.46 -17.02
N LEU A 26 -9.35 6.25 -16.56
CA LEU A 26 -10.64 5.58 -16.50
C LEU A 26 -10.95 5.27 -15.05
N LEU A 27 -12.12 5.71 -14.58
CA LEU A 27 -12.61 5.41 -13.25
C LEU A 27 -13.65 4.29 -13.35
N CYS A 28 -13.47 3.23 -12.57
CA CYS A 28 -14.38 2.08 -12.53
C CYS A 28 -14.79 1.79 -11.09
N GLY A 29 -16.06 1.47 -10.86
CA GLY A 29 -16.62 1.17 -9.54
C GLY A 29 -18.07 1.60 -9.46
N ASP A 30 -18.49 2.01 -8.27
CA ASP A 30 -19.91 2.15 -7.95
C ASP A 30 -20.31 3.48 -7.33
N ILE A 31 -21.61 3.77 -7.44
CA ILE A 31 -22.28 4.89 -6.79
C ILE A 31 -23.22 4.36 -5.72
N GLY A 32 -23.08 4.86 -4.49
CA GLY A 32 -23.85 4.42 -3.35
C GLY A 32 -22.99 3.83 -2.24
N PHE A 33 -23.65 3.23 -1.26
CA PHE A 33 -23.00 2.49 -0.17
C PHE A 33 -23.17 0.97 -0.37
N ASP A 34 -23.52 0.55 -1.59
CA ASP A 34 -23.57 -0.87 -1.90
C ASP A 34 -22.16 -1.33 -2.22
N ASP A 35 -21.73 -2.44 -1.63
CA ASP A 35 -20.41 -3.02 -1.84
C ASP A 35 -20.45 -4.02 -3.00
N SER A 36 -21.09 -3.66 -4.11
CA SER A 36 -20.88 -4.41 -5.35
C SER A 36 -19.43 -4.22 -5.78
N TYR A 37 -18.76 -5.30 -6.17
CA TYR A 37 -17.42 -5.26 -6.75
C TYR A 37 -17.53 -5.28 -8.28
N ASP A 38 -18.51 -4.55 -8.82
CA ASP A 38 -18.68 -4.49 -10.26
C ASP A 38 -17.76 -3.38 -10.78
N ASP A 39 -16.78 -3.74 -11.61
CA ASP A 39 -15.88 -2.80 -12.29
C ASP A 39 -16.65 -2.01 -13.37
N VAL A 40 -17.66 -1.23 -12.97
CA VAL A 40 -18.52 -0.47 -13.88
C VAL A 40 -17.84 0.84 -14.22
N PRO A 41 -17.67 1.18 -15.51
CA PRO A 41 -17.14 2.48 -15.92
C PRO A 41 -17.97 3.65 -15.37
N LEU A 42 -17.33 4.55 -14.64
CA LEU A 42 -17.92 5.77 -14.07
C LEU A 42 -17.58 7.02 -14.89
N ALA A 43 -16.35 7.14 -15.35
CA ALA A 43 -15.91 8.25 -16.19
C ALA A 43 -14.62 7.94 -16.94
N LEU A 44 -14.46 8.56 -18.11
CA LEU A 44 -13.14 8.78 -18.71
C LEU A 44 -12.75 10.24 -18.53
N CYS A 45 -11.54 10.48 -18.05
CA CYS A 45 -11.06 11.81 -17.72
C CYS A 45 -9.71 12.08 -18.36
N ALA A 46 -9.48 13.34 -18.69
CA ALA A 46 -8.21 13.80 -19.22
C ALA A 46 -7.15 13.92 -18.12
N GLU A 47 -7.56 14.33 -16.91
CA GLU A 47 -6.65 14.47 -15.77
C GLU A 47 -7.35 14.22 -14.43
N ILE A 48 -6.57 13.88 -13.39
CA ILE A 48 -7.02 13.76 -12.00
C ILE A 48 -6.07 14.56 -11.10
N GLU A 49 -6.60 15.59 -10.43
CA GLU A 49 -5.87 16.35 -9.41
C GLU A 49 -6.19 15.82 -8.00
N GLY A 50 -5.18 15.81 -7.14
CA GLY A 50 -5.32 15.44 -5.72
C GLY A 50 -5.13 13.95 -5.39
N LEU A 51 -5.01 13.09 -6.41
CA LEU A 51 -4.75 11.66 -6.22
C LEU A 51 -3.26 11.30 -6.14
N PHE A 52 -2.40 12.15 -6.73
CA PHE A 52 -0.94 11.98 -6.75
C PHE A 52 -0.28 13.19 -6.08
N VAL A 53 0.07 13.05 -4.80
CA VAL A 53 0.60 14.13 -3.97
C VAL A 53 1.61 13.55 -3.00
N ASP A 54 2.80 14.15 -2.94
CA ASP A 54 3.80 13.77 -1.93
C ASP A 54 3.35 14.22 -0.55
N LEU A 55 3.10 13.27 0.33
CA LEU A 55 2.86 13.54 1.73
C LEU A 55 4.20 13.60 2.50
N PRO A 56 4.27 14.39 3.57
CA PRO A 56 5.39 14.29 4.49
C PRO A 56 5.44 12.87 5.09
N PRO A 57 6.63 12.39 5.49
CA PRO A 57 6.77 11.16 6.25
C PRO A 57 5.84 11.16 7.47
N ARG A 58 5.33 9.99 7.85
CA ARG A 58 4.52 9.86 9.06
C ARG A 58 5.36 10.31 10.26
N SER A 59 4.77 11.16 11.09
CA SER A 59 5.37 11.53 12.37
C SER A 59 5.30 10.36 13.33
N ARG A 60 6.32 10.24 14.17
CA ARG A 60 6.26 9.35 15.33
C ARG A 60 5.22 9.86 16.31
N GLU A 61 4.56 8.92 16.95
CA GLU A 61 3.46 9.13 17.88
C GLU A 61 3.94 8.79 19.30
N GLN A 62 3.42 9.53 20.28
CA GLN A 62 3.71 9.30 21.69
C GLN A 62 2.55 8.60 22.36
N PHE A 63 2.89 7.60 23.17
CA PHE A 63 1.93 6.78 23.90
C PHE A 63 2.36 6.67 25.36
N THR A 64 1.41 6.37 26.25
CA THR A 64 1.73 5.96 27.62
C THR A 64 1.05 4.65 27.91
N PHE A 65 1.84 3.64 28.30
CA PHE A 65 1.30 2.46 28.96
C PHE A 65 1.20 2.76 30.46
N VAL A 66 0.00 2.56 31.02
CA VAL A 66 -0.36 3.00 32.36
C VAL A 66 -0.46 1.80 33.29
N GLY A 67 0.11 1.92 34.48
CA GLY A 67 -0.02 0.91 35.53
C GLY A 67 0.50 -0.46 35.10
N CYS A 68 1.67 -0.50 34.45
CA CYS A 68 2.26 -1.73 33.95
C CYS A 68 2.97 -2.53 35.03
N ALA A 69 2.90 -3.86 34.91
CA ALA A 69 3.78 -4.83 35.55
C ALA A 69 4.71 -5.42 34.49
N PRO A 70 5.89 -4.79 34.23
CA PRO A 70 6.82 -5.25 33.20
C PRO A 70 7.40 -6.62 33.55
N VAL A 71 7.66 -7.43 32.53
CA VAL A 71 8.35 -8.72 32.67
C VAL A 71 9.45 -8.89 31.63
N GLY A 72 10.34 -9.85 31.87
CA GLY A 72 11.35 -10.27 30.90
C GLY A 72 12.20 -9.12 30.38
N VAL A 73 12.31 -9.02 29.05
CA VAL A 73 13.17 -8.04 28.37
C VAL A 73 12.79 -6.61 28.73
N LEU A 74 11.49 -6.30 28.89
CA LEU A 74 11.06 -4.95 29.24
C LEU A 74 11.47 -4.60 30.68
N ALA A 75 11.24 -5.49 31.65
CA ALA A 75 11.68 -5.26 33.03
C ALA A 75 13.21 -5.07 33.11
N ASP A 76 13.96 -5.98 32.49
CA ASP A 76 15.42 -5.92 32.45
C ASP A 76 15.93 -4.64 31.78
N LEU A 77 15.23 -4.15 30.75
CA LEU A 77 15.55 -2.90 30.06
C LEU A 77 15.33 -1.71 30.99
N LEU A 78 14.16 -1.63 31.61
CA LEU A 78 13.77 -0.54 32.51
C LEU A 78 14.69 -0.44 33.75
N ASP A 79 15.12 -1.57 34.30
CA ASP A 79 16.01 -1.58 35.48
C ASP A 79 17.45 -1.13 35.16
N ARG A 80 17.92 -1.34 33.93
CA ARG A 80 19.32 -1.12 33.54
C ARG A 80 19.55 0.19 32.78
N LEU A 81 18.50 0.81 32.23
CA LEU A 81 18.62 2.03 31.45
C LEU A 81 18.96 3.22 32.34
N ALA A 82 20.13 3.80 32.13
CA ALA A 82 20.42 5.14 32.61
C ALA A 82 19.48 6.15 31.95
N ALA A 83 19.16 7.25 32.64
CA ALA A 83 18.24 8.27 32.14
C ALA A 83 18.66 8.83 30.77
N GLU A 84 19.96 8.88 30.49
CA GLU A 84 20.54 9.35 29.22
C GLU A 84 20.43 8.34 28.07
N ALA A 85 19.98 7.11 28.33
CA ALA A 85 19.76 6.08 27.32
C ALA A 85 18.31 6.04 26.82
N LEU A 86 17.37 6.65 27.55
CA LEU A 86 15.99 6.78 27.14
C LEU A 86 15.85 7.65 25.87
N GLY A 87 14.90 7.30 25.00
CA GLY A 87 14.71 7.95 23.71
C GLY A 87 15.81 7.67 22.67
N THR A 88 16.68 6.68 22.92
CA THR A 88 17.73 6.26 21.99
C THR A 88 17.54 4.81 21.54
N GLU A 89 18.30 4.37 20.54
CA GLU A 89 18.34 2.97 20.07
C GLU A 89 18.59 1.95 21.20
N ARG A 90 19.23 2.37 22.31
CA ARG A 90 19.46 1.49 23.47
C ARG A 90 18.18 1.17 24.24
N ALA A 91 17.13 1.98 24.07
CA ALA A 91 15.81 1.83 24.67
C ALA A 91 14.76 1.35 23.65
N TRP A 92 15.20 0.81 22.51
CA TRP A 92 14.33 0.33 21.44
C TRP A 92 13.78 -1.07 21.77
N LEU A 93 12.46 -1.20 21.66
CA LEU A 93 11.70 -2.45 21.86
C LEU A 93 11.34 -3.13 20.54
N GLY A 94 11.44 -2.44 19.41
CA GLY A 94 11.00 -2.96 18.12
C GLY A 94 9.48 -2.94 17.97
N ASN A 95 8.92 -4.03 17.44
CA ASN A 95 7.48 -4.13 17.21
C ASN A 95 6.79 -4.82 18.40
N VAL A 96 5.71 -4.20 18.87
CA VAL A 96 4.97 -4.58 20.06
C VAL A 96 3.50 -4.75 19.70
N SER A 97 2.91 -5.87 20.10
CA SER A 97 1.46 -6.08 20.03
C SER A 97 0.82 -5.77 21.39
N LEU A 98 -0.28 -5.02 21.34
CA LEU A 98 -1.22 -4.83 22.43
C LEU A 98 -2.40 -5.76 22.20
N THR A 99 -2.72 -6.63 23.14
CA THR A 99 -3.83 -7.58 22.98
C THR A 99 -4.72 -7.62 24.21
N ALA A 100 -5.98 -8.00 24.02
CA ALA A 100 -6.85 -8.37 25.15
C ALA A 100 -6.32 -9.64 25.86
N PRO A 101 -6.63 -9.84 27.17
CA PRO A 101 -6.28 -11.07 27.87
C PRO A 101 -6.86 -12.33 27.21
N THR A 102 -6.19 -13.47 27.39
CA THR A 102 -6.49 -14.71 26.64
C THR A 102 -7.91 -15.26 26.88
N PRO A 103 -8.58 -15.78 25.82
CA PRO A 103 -8.15 -15.75 24.43
C PRO A 103 -8.29 -14.33 23.83
N PRO A 104 -7.28 -13.84 23.07
CA PRO A 104 -7.30 -12.47 22.57
C PRO A 104 -8.44 -12.32 21.56
N SER A 105 -9.42 -11.49 21.90
CA SER A 105 -10.52 -11.09 21.00
C SER A 105 -10.15 -9.93 20.09
N TRP A 106 -9.04 -9.26 20.38
CA TRP A 106 -8.60 -8.01 19.76
C TRP A 106 -7.09 -7.80 19.97
N GLY A 107 -6.46 -7.10 19.04
CA GLY A 107 -5.13 -6.55 19.22
C GLY A 107 -4.79 -5.44 18.23
N GLU A 108 -3.81 -4.62 18.61
CA GLU A 108 -3.24 -3.54 17.80
C GLU A 108 -1.72 -3.62 17.88
N ASP A 109 -1.06 -3.25 16.80
CA ASP A 109 0.39 -3.29 16.72
C ASP A 109 0.99 -1.89 16.78
N LEU A 110 2.03 -1.74 17.59
CA LEU A 110 2.91 -0.59 17.64
C LEU A 110 4.26 -0.97 17.03
N CYS A 111 4.79 -0.13 16.15
CA CYS A 111 6.04 -0.40 15.44
C CYS A 111 7.15 0.57 15.83
N ASP A 112 8.39 0.08 15.71
CA ASP A 112 9.62 0.83 15.97
C ASP A 112 9.60 1.54 17.34
N VAL A 113 9.08 0.88 18.37
CA VAL A 113 8.78 1.46 19.68
C VAL A 113 10.07 1.72 20.47
N VAL A 114 10.18 2.90 21.06
CA VAL A 114 11.29 3.32 21.93
C VAL A 114 10.75 3.82 23.26
N VAL A 115 11.39 3.42 24.37
CA VAL A 115 11.05 3.92 25.71
C VAL A 115 11.62 5.32 25.91
N LEU A 116 10.75 6.30 26.20
CA LEU A 116 11.11 7.69 26.47
C LEU A 116 11.30 7.98 27.96
N ALA A 117 10.44 7.41 28.81
CA ALA A 117 10.48 7.63 30.24
C ALA A 117 9.72 6.54 30.99
N GLN A 118 9.97 6.44 32.29
CA GLN A 118 9.16 5.65 33.20
C GLN A 118 9.00 6.35 34.54
N ARG A 119 7.91 6.07 35.24
CA ARG A 119 7.62 6.59 36.57
C ARG A 119 6.76 5.60 37.36
N PRO A 120 6.87 5.55 38.70
CA PRO A 120 5.92 4.80 39.52
C PRO A 120 4.49 5.27 39.25
N ASN A 121 3.56 4.33 39.13
CA ASN A 121 2.15 4.66 38.97
C ASN A 121 1.60 5.27 40.27
N ALA A 122 0.73 6.28 40.13
CA ALA A 122 0.23 7.05 41.27
C ALA A 122 -0.90 6.33 42.04
N THR A 123 -1.59 5.39 41.41
CA THR A 123 -2.81 4.76 41.92
C THR A 123 -2.60 3.31 42.34
N THR A 124 -1.76 2.58 41.62
CA THR A 124 -1.49 1.17 41.85
C THR A 124 -0.05 1.00 42.33
N PRO A 125 0.17 0.54 43.57
CA PRO A 125 1.52 0.26 44.07
C PRO A 125 2.22 -0.81 43.23
N GLU A 126 3.54 -0.70 43.12
CA GLU A 126 4.41 -1.67 42.42
C GLU A 126 4.22 -1.75 40.89
N THR A 127 3.37 -0.90 40.31
CA THR A 127 3.28 -0.74 38.85
C THR A 127 3.93 0.57 38.38
N VAL A 128 4.22 0.65 37.09
CA VAL A 128 4.90 1.79 36.46
C VAL A 128 4.14 2.30 35.25
N ASP A 129 4.13 3.61 35.04
CA ASP A 129 3.76 4.20 33.77
C ASP A 129 5.00 4.28 32.88
N ILE A 130 4.84 3.96 31.60
CA ILE A 130 5.92 3.95 30.60
C ILE A 130 5.52 4.85 29.44
N ASP A 131 6.28 5.92 29.21
CA ASP A 131 6.09 6.79 28.06
C ASP A 131 6.93 6.26 26.89
N LEU A 132 6.30 6.18 25.73
CA LEU A 132 6.81 5.52 24.53
C LEU A 132 6.71 6.45 23.32
N ASP A 133 7.55 6.17 22.33
CA ASP A 133 7.55 6.82 21.02
C ASP A 133 7.65 5.77 19.93
N GLY A 134 6.78 5.83 18.92
CA GLY A 134 6.72 4.81 17.88
C GLY A 134 5.70 5.14 16.80
N PHE A 135 5.15 4.11 16.17
CA PHE A 135 4.04 4.24 15.21
C PHE A 135 2.92 3.28 15.58
N VAL A 136 1.67 3.67 15.40
CA VAL A 136 0.59 2.67 15.31
C VAL A 136 0.62 2.04 13.93
N TYR A 137 0.64 0.71 13.86
CA TYR A 137 0.63 -0.02 12.60
C TYR A 137 -0.74 0.08 11.93
N VAL A 138 -0.88 1.02 11.00
CA VAL A 138 -2.09 1.21 10.20
C VAL A 138 -1.77 1.19 8.72
N ASN A 139 -2.69 0.64 7.94
CA ASN A 139 -2.59 0.66 6.48
C ASN A 139 -2.64 2.11 5.98
N ASP A 140 -3.66 2.87 6.38
CA ASP A 140 -3.82 4.28 6.03
C ASP A 140 -3.67 5.17 7.27
N ARG A 141 -2.94 6.29 7.18
CA ARG A 141 -2.73 7.20 8.33
C ARG A 141 -4.01 7.87 8.81
N THR A 142 -5.08 7.81 8.02
CA THR A 142 -6.40 8.30 8.38
C THR A 142 -7.26 7.27 9.10
N ASP A 143 -6.83 6.01 9.15
CA ASP A 143 -7.59 4.94 9.80
C ASP A 143 -7.84 5.24 11.28
N ALA A 144 -9.07 4.98 11.69
CA ALA A 144 -9.43 4.98 13.11
C ALA A 144 -8.77 3.79 13.81
N VAL A 145 -8.36 3.99 15.06
CA VAL A 145 -7.86 2.94 15.94
C VAL A 145 -8.83 2.88 17.10
N ALA A 146 -9.82 1.99 17.01
CA ALA A 146 -10.94 1.95 17.93
C ALA A 146 -10.53 1.33 19.26
N ARG A 147 -10.88 1.98 20.38
CA ARG A 147 -10.72 1.37 21.70
C ARG A 147 -11.65 0.15 21.79
N PRO A 148 -11.14 -1.03 22.14
CA PRO A 148 -11.97 -2.22 22.29
C PRO A 148 -12.93 -2.05 23.48
N GLY A 149 -14.17 -2.54 23.31
CA GLY A 149 -15.15 -2.57 24.40
C GLY A 149 -14.92 -3.76 25.33
N GLY A 150 -15.00 -3.53 26.65
CA GLY A 150 -14.89 -4.60 27.65
C GLY A 150 -13.48 -5.16 27.84
N VAL A 151 -12.45 -4.38 27.48
CA VAL A 151 -11.05 -4.67 27.78
C VAL A 151 -10.60 -3.69 28.86
N ASP A 152 -10.36 -4.23 30.05
CA ASP A 152 -9.96 -3.47 31.24
C ASP A 152 -8.45 -3.61 31.54
N GLU A 153 -7.73 -4.34 30.70
CA GLU A 153 -6.30 -4.63 30.84
C GLU A 153 -5.69 -4.99 29.47
N PHE A 154 -4.44 -4.61 29.24
CA PHE A 154 -3.72 -4.81 27.98
C PHE A 154 -2.50 -5.69 28.19
N VAL A 155 -2.46 -6.83 27.51
CA VAL A 155 -1.27 -7.69 27.42
C VAL A 155 -0.32 -7.11 26.38
N VAL A 156 0.94 -6.95 26.76
CA VAL A 156 1.99 -6.38 25.91
C VAL A 156 3.02 -7.46 25.58
N GLN A 157 3.29 -7.66 24.30
CA GLN A 157 4.26 -8.64 23.82
C GLN A 157 4.96 -8.18 22.54
N GLY A 158 6.16 -8.70 22.28
CA GLY A 158 6.80 -8.55 20.97
C GLY A 158 6.08 -9.35 19.88
N TRP A 159 6.28 -8.99 18.62
CA TRP A 159 5.74 -9.73 17.46
C TRP A 159 6.21 -11.19 17.38
N ASP A 160 7.33 -11.52 18.03
CA ASP A 160 7.85 -12.87 18.18
C ASP A 160 7.21 -13.66 19.35
N GLY A 161 6.23 -13.05 20.05
CA GLY A 161 5.57 -13.62 21.22
C GLY A 161 6.33 -13.39 22.53
N THR A 162 7.44 -12.63 22.53
CA THR A 162 8.17 -12.32 23.76
C THR A 162 7.29 -11.50 24.71
N PRO A 163 7.05 -11.93 25.96
CA PRO A 163 6.19 -11.20 26.87
C PRO A 163 6.89 -9.96 27.42
N TYR A 164 6.22 -8.81 27.38
CA TYR A 164 6.69 -7.54 27.94
C TYR A 164 5.94 -7.14 29.21
N GLY A 165 4.74 -7.67 29.41
CA GLY A 165 4.01 -7.55 30.67
C GLY A 165 2.56 -7.24 30.42
N VAL A 166 1.94 -6.67 31.44
CA VAL A 166 0.53 -6.36 31.43
C VAL A 166 0.34 -4.95 31.97
N CYS A 167 -0.53 -4.17 31.35
CA CYS A 167 -0.80 -2.78 31.71
C CYS A 167 -2.30 -2.57 31.93
N GLU A 168 -2.64 -1.79 32.96
CA GLU A 168 -4.02 -1.46 33.29
C GLU A 168 -4.70 -0.67 32.17
N ASP A 169 -3.97 0.25 31.54
CA ASP A 169 -4.51 1.03 30.42
C ASP A 169 -3.42 1.46 29.44
N VAL A 170 -3.83 1.95 28.27
CA VAL A 170 -2.96 2.58 27.28
C VAL A 170 -3.59 3.88 26.77
N THR A 171 -2.77 4.91 26.63
CA THR A 171 -3.19 6.22 26.12
C THR A 171 -2.38 6.62 24.90
N GLY A 172 -2.95 7.45 24.03
CA GLY A 172 -2.33 7.90 22.78
C GLY A 172 -2.48 6.96 21.59
N VAL A 173 -2.85 5.69 21.80
CA VAL A 173 -3.01 4.69 20.72
C VAL A 173 -4.33 4.86 19.97
N PHE A 174 -5.43 5.03 20.71
CA PHE A 174 -6.78 5.06 20.15
C PHE A 174 -7.14 6.44 19.62
N ARG A 175 -7.77 6.47 18.45
CA ARG A 175 -8.16 7.71 17.77
C ARG A 175 -9.33 7.48 16.82
N GLU A 176 -10.13 8.52 16.62
CA GLU A 176 -11.13 8.55 15.55
C GLU A 176 -10.46 8.67 14.17
N GLN A 177 -11.21 8.36 13.12
CA GLN A 177 -10.76 8.52 11.75
C GLN A 177 -10.34 9.98 11.50
N ALA A 178 -9.12 10.16 11.01
CA ALA A 178 -8.62 11.50 10.68
C ALA A 178 -9.18 11.98 9.33
N ALA A 179 -9.15 13.30 9.13
CA ALA A 179 -9.50 13.87 7.83
C ALA A 179 -8.47 13.48 6.76
N ALA A 180 -8.93 13.30 5.53
CA ALA A 180 -8.07 13.07 4.38
C ALA A 180 -7.02 14.21 4.23
N PRO A 181 -5.72 13.88 4.07
CA PRO A 181 -4.67 14.89 3.83
C PRO A 181 -4.93 15.74 2.58
N VAL A 182 -5.60 15.15 1.59
CA VAL A 182 -6.12 15.84 0.41
C VAL A 182 -7.65 15.77 0.46
N PRO A 183 -8.34 16.83 0.91
CA PRO A 183 -9.78 16.76 1.19
C PRO A 183 -10.64 16.75 -0.07
N GLN A 184 -10.07 17.00 -1.24
CA GLN A 184 -10.79 17.03 -2.50
C GLN A 184 -9.94 16.50 -3.65
N VAL A 185 -10.55 15.61 -4.45
CA VAL A 185 -10.04 15.17 -5.75
C VAL A 185 -10.85 15.85 -6.85
N ARG A 186 -10.18 16.28 -7.91
CA ARG A 186 -10.83 16.87 -9.09
C ARG A 186 -10.56 16.01 -10.32
N LEU A 187 -11.63 15.50 -10.91
CA LEU A 187 -11.57 14.83 -12.19
C LEU A 187 -11.79 15.87 -13.30
N LEU A 188 -10.83 16.03 -14.20
CA LEU A 188 -10.85 17.10 -15.20
C LEU A 188 -11.12 16.57 -16.61
N GLY A 189 -11.92 17.32 -17.37
CA GLY A 189 -12.24 16.98 -18.76
C GLY A 189 -12.90 15.62 -18.90
N CYS A 190 -13.84 15.31 -18.01
CA CYS A 190 -14.46 14.00 -17.93
C CYS A 190 -15.67 13.86 -18.85
N ARG A 191 -15.75 12.70 -19.48
CA ARG A 191 -16.99 12.17 -20.05
C ARG A 191 -17.60 11.21 -19.02
N PRO A 192 -18.63 11.63 -18.26
CA PRO A 192 -19.28 10.77 -17.28
C PRO A 192 -20.08 9.66 -17.97
N GLU A 193 -20.05 8.48 -17.39
CA GLU A 193 -20.89 7.34 -17.76
C GLU A 193 -22.22 7.38 -16.97
N PRO A 194 -23.25 6.59 -17.34
CA PRO A 194 -24.59 6.70 -16.76
C PRO A 194 -24.66 6.71 -15.22
N PRO A 195 -23.87 5.90 -14.46
CA PRO A 195 -23.90 5.96 -13.00
C PRO A 195 -23.44 7.31 -12.46
N LEU A 196 -22.35 7.88 -12.98
CA LEU A 196 -21.86 9.18 -12.56
C LEU A 196 -22.81 10.31 -12.99
N LEU A 197 -23.41 10.23 -14.18
CA LEU A 197 -24.46 11.18 -14.60
C LEU A 197 -25.63 11.21 -13.61
N ALA A 198 -26.10 10.04 -13.16
CA ALA A 198 -27.17 9.97 -12.16
C ALA A 198 -26.77 10.59 -10.82
N ALA A 199 -25.50 10.44 -10.41
CA ALA A 199 -24.96 11.11 -9.23
C ALA A 199 -24.92 12.64 -9.41
N LEU A 200 -24.53 13.11 -10.60
CA LEU A 200 -24.50 14.54 -10.94
C LEU A 200 -25.92 15.15 -10.94
N ASP A 201 -26.93 14.46 -11.46
CA ASP A 201 -28.33 14.90 -11.43
C ASP A 201 -28.90 15.04 -10.00
N ALA A 202 -28.25 14.40 -9.02
CA ALA A 202 -28.61 14.53 -7.60
C ALA A 202 -28.02 15.80 -6.95
N LEU A 203 -27.14 16.55 -7.63
CA LEU A 203 -26.60 17.83 -7.18
C LEU A 203 -27.74 18.88 -7.12
N GLY A 204 -28.25 19.15 -5.92
CA GLY A 204 -29.36 20.09 -5.68
C GLY A 204 -30.63 19.46 -5.09
N GLN A 205 -30.64 18.15 -4.85
CA GLN A 205 -31.72 17.44 -4.18
C GLN A 205 -31.51 17.37 -2.63
N SER A 206 -32.58 17.07 -1.88
CA SER A 206 -32.61 17.06 -0.40
C SER A 206 -31.44 16.30 0.27
N PRO A 207 -30.87 16.78 1.41
CA PRO A 207 -29.50 16.47 1.85
C PRO A 207 -29.21 15.00 2.20
N LYS A 208 -30.16 14.26 2.79
CA LYS A 208 -29.92 12.88 3.25
C LYS A 208 -30.02 11.85 2.13
N ALA A 209 -31.05 11.94 1.29
CA ALA A 209 -31.19 11.07 0.12
C ALA A 209 -30.17 11.40 -0.99
N SER A 210 -29.71 12.66 -1.07
CA SER A 210 -28.71 13.09 -2.04
C SER A 210 -27.28 12.69 -1.67
N ARG A 211 -26.94 12.43 -0.40
CA ARG A 211 -25.57 12.01 -0.04
C ARG A 211 -25.25 10.60 -0.53
N ARG A 212 -26.12 9.61 -0.26
CA ARG A 212 -25.92 8.22 -0.73
C ARG A 212 -25.83 8.16 -2.26
N ARG A 213 -26.71 8.88 -2.97
CA ARG A 213 -26.72 8.91 -4.45
C ARG A 213 -25.52 9.63 -5.08
N ARG A 214 -24.71 10.30 -4.28
CA ARG A 214 -23.51 11.03 -4.72
C ARG A 214 -22.22 10.45 -4.13
N TRP A 215 -22.33 9.40 -3.31
CA TRP A 215 -21.16 8.70 -2.83
C TRP A 215 -20.59 7.86 -3.97
N LEU A 216 -19.32 8.07 -4.28
CA LEU A 216 -18.58 7.37 -5.31
C LEU A 216 -17.45 6.62 -4.63
N ARG A 217 -17.22 5.38 -5.07
CA ARG A 217 -15.99 4.64 -4.82
C ARG A 217 -15.55 4.01 -6.13
N GLY A 218 -14.35 4.35 -6.59
CA GLY A 218 -13.85 3.80 -7.85
C GLY A 218 -12.34 3.66 -7.91
N ASP A 219 -11.90 2.55 -8.49
CA ASP A 219 -10.54 2.26 -8.88
C ASP A 219 -10.14 3.04 -10.13
N VAL A 220 -8.94 3.60 -10.09
CA VAL A 220 -8.36 4.38 -11.17
C VAL A 220 -7.50 3.49 -12.05
N HIS A 221 -7.78 3.54 -13.34
CA HIS A 221 -7.03 2.87 -14.39
C HIS A 221 -6.35 3.92 -15.26
N MET A 222 -5.11 3.64 -15.67
CA MET A 222 -4.39 4.45 -16.65
C MET A 222 -4.75 3.96 -18.05
N VAL A 223 -5.13 4.89 -18.92
CA VAL A 223 -5.44 4.62 -20.33
C VAL A 223 -4.21 4.90 -21.19
N ALA A 224 -3.67 3.84 -21.78
CA ALA A 224 -2.53 3.87 -22.68
C ALA A 224 -2.88 4.54 -24.01
N ILE A 225 -1.86 4.93 -24.79
CA ILE A 225 -2.05 5.56 -26.11
C ILE A 225 -2.84 4.66 -27.08
N ASP A 226 -2.72 3.33 -26.94
CA ASP A 226 -3.44 2.37 -27.79
C ASP A 226 -4.90 2.10 -27.32
N GLY A 227 -5.35 2.80 -26.27
CA GLY A 227 -6.68 2.71 -25.70
C GLY A 227 -6.88 1.55 -24.72
N SER A 228 -5.83 0.78 -24.41
CA SER A 228 -5.88 -0.22 -23.34
C SER A 228 -5.85 0.46 -21.97
N ALA A 229 -6.54 -0.12 -20.99
CA ALA A 229 -6.58 0.37 -19.62
C ALA A 229 -5.92 -0.64 -18.69
N GLY A 230 -5.03 -0.17 -17.82
CA GLY A 230 -4.45 -0.99 -16.75
C GLY A 230 -4.71 -0.35 -15.40
N ARG A 231 -5.09 -1.15 -14.41
CA ARG A 231 -5.38 -0.67 -13.07
C ARG A 231 -4.14 -0.08 -12.43
N VAL A 232 -4.28 1.08 -11.80
CA VAL A 232 -3.24 1.65 -10.94
C VAL A 232 -3.54 1.18 -9.52
N ILE A 233 -2.75 0.23 -9.04
CA ILE A 233 -2.99 -0.40 -7.74
C ILE A 233 -2.89 0.64 -6.61
N ASP A 234 -3.87 0.60 -5.70
CA ASP A 234 -4.14 1.54 -4.59
C ASP A 234 -4.58 2.95 -5.02
N ALA A 235 -4.71 3.23 -6.32
CA ALA A 235 -5.31 4.47 -6.78
C ALA A 235 -6.83 4.37 -6.72
N VAL A 236 -7.42 4.77 -5.59
CA VAL A 236 -8.87 4.74 -5.37
C VAL A 236 -9.38 6.16 -5.11
N VAL A 237 -10.47 6.54 -5.78
CA VAL A 237 -11.22 7.75 -5.46
C VAL A 237 -12.46 7.34 -4.68
N SER A 238 -12.55 7.77 -3.42
CA SER A 238 -13.69 7.47 -2.54
C SER A 238 -14.17 8.75 -1.85
N GLY A 239 -15.42 9.13 -2.09
CA GLY A 239 -15.94 10.39 -1.56
C GLY A 239 -17.31 10.79 -2.08
N THR A 240 -17.74 12.01 -1.74
CA THR A 240 -19.03 12.55 -2.18
C THR A 240 -18.81 13.52 -3.34
N VAL A 241 -19.50 13.28 -4.46
CA VAL A 241 -19.54 14.21 -5.59
C VAL A 241 -20.18 15.53 -5.11
N SER A 242 -19.39 16.60 -5.10
CA SER A 242 -19.73 17.87 -4.46
C SER A 242 -20.05 18.97 -5.45
N ALA A 243 -19.41 18.95 -6.63
CA ALA A 243 -19.66 19.91 -7.70
C ALA A 243 -19.35 19.32 -9.08
N ALA A 244 -19.95 19.93 -10.11
CA ALA A 244 -19.53 19.73 -11.49
C ALA A 244 -19.73 21.00 -12.30
N ALA A 245 -18.84 21.23 -13.27
CA ALA A 245 -18.89 22.37 -14.17
C ALA A 245 -18.45 21.95 -15.59
N PRO A 246 -18.89 22.67 -16.64
CA PRO A 246 -18.35 22.46 -17.99
C PRO A 246 -16.82 22.62 -18.01
N SER A 247 -16.13 21.65 -18.60
CA SER A 247 -14.68 21.66 -18.71
C SER A 247 -14.18 22.58 -19.82
N ARG A 248 -13.01 23.18 -19.60
CA ARG A 248 -12.30 23.94 -20.65
C ARG A 248 -11.62 23.05 -21.69
N LEU A 249 -11.54 21.74 -21.44
CA LEU A 249 -10.82 20.78 -22.28
C LEU A 249 -11.62 20.30 -23.50
N GLY A 250 -12.93 20.56 -23.54
CA GLY A 250 -13.76 20.20 -24.68
C GLY A 250 -15.24 20.42 -24.45
N ALA A 251 -15.99 20.68 -25.53
CA ALA A 251 -17.44 20.78 -25.46
C ALA A 251 -18.06 19.44 -25.02
N GLY A 252 -18.94 19.48 -24.03
CA GLY A 252 -19.61 18.28 -23.49
C GLY A 252 -18.84 17.55 -22.39
N LEU A 253 -17.60 17.96 -22.09
CA LEU A 253 -16.82 17.43 -20.97
C LEU A 253 -17.12 18.21 -19.68
N LEU A 254 -16.95 17.54 -18.53
CA LEU A 254 -17.17 18.11 -17.20
C LEU A 254 -15.90 18.03 -16.34
N ASP A 255 -15.67 19.06 -15.54
CA ASP A 255 -14.78 18.99 -14.39
C ASP A 255 -15.63 18.65 -13.17
N VAL A 256 -15.29 17.58 -12.45
CA VAL A 256 -16.06 17.03 -11.32
C VAL A 256 -15.22 17.10 -10.05
N SER A 257 -15.77 17.69 -8.99
CA SER A 257 -15.15 17.73 -7.66
C SER A 257 -15.75 16.67 -6.76
N ILE A 258 -14.88 15.97 -6.03
CA ILE A 258 -15.24 14.90 -5.10
C ILE A 258 -14.60 15.23 -3.76
N ASP A 259 -15.42 15.41 -2.74
CA ASP A 259 -14.96 15.62 -1.37
C ASP A 259 -14.60 14.27 -0.78
N VAL A 260 -13.32 14.06 -0.50
CA VAL A 260 -12.73 12.81 -0.01
C VAL A 260 -12.82 12.78 1.51
N VAL A 261 -13.20 11.62 2.07
CA VAL A 261 -13.42 11.47 3.51
C VAL A 261 -12.20 10.89 4.22
N SER A 262 -11.52 9.96 3.58
CA SER A 262 -10.33 9.26 4.08
C SER A 262 -9.52 8.73 2.90
N GLY A 263 -8.29 8.30 3.15
CA GLY A 263 -7.39 7.81 2.11
C GLY A 263 -6.14 8.67 1.92
N GLU A 264 -5.01 8.02 1.67
CA GLU A 264 -3.76 8.65 1.24
C GLU A 264 -3.66 8.75 -0.29
N PRO A 265 -3.15 9.88 -0.83
CA PRO A 265 -2.77 9.96 -2.24
C PRO A 265 -1.52 9.10 -2.50
N LEU A 266 -1.33 8.70 -3.75
CA LEU A 266 -0.09 8.08 -4.19
C LEU A 266 1.03 9.13 -4.29
N PRO A 267 2.31 8.74 -4.15
CA PRO A 267 3.43 9.66 -4.38
C PRO A 267 3.38 10.28 -5.78
N ALA A 268 3.72 11.56 -5.89
CA ALA A 268 3.64 12.28 -7.16
C ALA A 268 4.55 11.67 -8.23
N GLY A 269 5.70 11.11 -7.82
CA GLY A 269 6.65 10.42 -8.71
C GLY A 269 6.08 9.17 -9.41
N VAL A 270 4.91 8.65 -8.99
CA VAL A 270 4.23 7.57 -9.70
C VAL A 270 3.77 8.01 -11.09
N LEU A 271 3.47 9.29 -11.28
CA LEU A 271 3.07 9.83 -12.60
C LEU A 271 4.16 9.61 -13.65
N ASP A 272 5.45 9.75 -13.29
CA ASP A 272 6.57 9.50 -14.20
C ASP A 272 6.65 8.04 -14.64
N ILE A 273 6.29 7.10 -13.75
CA ILE A 273 6.23 5.66 -14.05
C ILE A 273 5.06 5.39 -15.00
N LEU A 274 3.89 5.96 -14.71
CA LEU A 274 2.69 5.79 -15.52
C LEU A 274 2.84 6.40 -16.92
N ASP A 275 3.52 7.54 -17.06
CA ASP A 275 3.76 8.18 -18.36
C ASP A 275 4.67 7.34 -19.26
N GLN A 276 5.69 6.70 -18.67
CA GLN A 276 6.51 5.73 -19.41
C GLN A 276 5.67 4.55 -19.89
N ARG A 277 4.80 4.01 -19.02
CA ARG A 277 3.94 2.87 -19.35
C ARG A 277 2.86 3.23 -20.37
N ARG A 278 2.37 4.47 -20.36
CA ARG A 278 1.35 4.98 -21.28
C ARG A 278 1.80 4.94 -22.73
N ALA A 279 3.10 5.14 -22.97
CA ALA A 279 3.73 5.01 -24.29
C ALA A 279 3.89 3.55 -24.76
N GLY A 280 3.58 2.59 -23.89
CA GLY A 280 3.71 1.16 -24.13
C GLY A 280 4.60 0.49 -23.09
N ARG A 281 4.85 -0.81 -23.30
CA ARG A 281 5.76 -1.55 -22.44
C ARG A 281 7.18 -0.93 -22.50
N PRO A 282 7.89 -0.77 -21.36
CA PRO A 282 9.27 -0.34 -21.37
C PRO A 282 10.13 -1.17 -22.32
N SER A 283 11.06 -0.53 -23.04
CA SER A 283 11.92 -1.20 -24.02
C SER A 283 13.29 -1.62 -23.48
N ARG A 284 13.68 -1.11 -22.30
CA ARG A 284 14.95 -1.43 -21.64
C ARG A 284 14.73 -1.83 -20.19
N ARG A 285 15.55 -2.76 -19.70
CA ARG A 285 15.59 -3.16 -18.29
C ARG A 285 16.19 -2.07 -17.40
N ASN A 286 15.97 -2.17 -16.10
CA ASN A 286 16.56 -1.37 -15.03
C ASN A 286 16.22 0.13 -15.05
N LEU A 287 15.15 0.54 -15.74
CA LEU A 287 14.66 1.93 -15.63
C LEU A 287 14.26 2.27 -14.19
N TRP A 288 13.80 1.27 -13.44
CA TRP A 288 13.44 1.39 -12.04
C TRP A 288 14.63 1.67 -11.12
N ALA A 289 15.87 1.40 -11.54
CA ALA A 289 17.04 1.48 -10.67
C ALA A 289 17.31 2.90 -10.16
N ALA A 290 16.97 3.93 -10.94
CA ALA A 290 17.16 5.33 -10.58
C ALA A 290 16.11 5.85 -9.57
N TYR A 291 15.01 5.12 -9.38
CA TYR A 291 13.96 5.51 -8.45
C TYR A 291 14.34 5.27 -6.99
N SER A 292 13.69 6.04 -6.10
CA SER A 292 13.71 5.76 -4.67
C SER A 292 13.10 4.38 -4.38
N ARG A 293 13.37 3.87 -3.19
CA ARG A 293 12.82 2.60 -2.71
C ARG A 293 11.28 2.55 -2.82
N GLU A 294 10.61 3.62 -2.39
CA GLU A 294 9.16 3.75 -2.49
C GLU A 294 8.66 3.69 -3.94
N LEU A 295 9.32 4.41 -4.86
CA LEU A 295 8.93 4.41 -6.26
C LEU A 295 9.27 3.09 -6.98
N ARG A 296 10.27 2.32 -6.52
CA ARG A 296 10.50 0.94 -6.99
C ARG A 296 9.38 0.00 -6.54
N HIS A 297 8.86 0.17 -5.33
CA HIS A 297 7.66 -0.55 -4.91
C HIS A 297 6.47 -0.24 -5.85
N GLN A 298 6.24 1.05 -6.13
CA GLN A 298 5.19 1.46 -7.06
C GLN A 298 5.43 0.97 -8.50
N TRP A 299 6.69 0.87 -8.94
CA TRP A 299 7.03 0.26 -10.23
C TRP A 299 6.54 -1.19 -10.34
N ALA A 300 6.78 -2.01 -9.32
CA ALA A 300 6.27 -3.39 -9.27
C ALA A 300 4.74 -3.41 -9.29
N LYS A 301 4.08 -2.49 -8.59
CA LYS A 301 2.62 -2.37 -8.57
C LYS A 301 2.01 -1.98 -9.91
N VAL A 302 2.63 -1.03 -10.61
CA VAL A 302 2.26 -0.68 -11.99
C VAL A 302 2.50 -1.88 -12.91
N ALA A 303 3.58 -2.63 -12.73
CA ALA A 303 3.83 -3.83 -13.52
C ALA A 303 2.72 -4.88 -13.35
N LEU A 304 2.17 -5.08 -12.14
CA LEU A 304 1.02 -5.97 -11.91
C LEU A 304 -0.21 -5.52 -12.70
N GLY A 305 -0.56 -4.23 -12.66
CA GLY A 305 -1.73 -3.70 -13.39
C GLY A 305 -1.68 -3.89 -14.90
N HIS A 306 -0.54 -4.33 -15.44
CA HIS A 306 -0.31 -4.60 -16.84
C HIS A 306 0.38 -5.95 -17.09
N HIS A 307 0.27 -6.90 -16.16
CA HIS A 307 0.82 -8.23 -16.35
C HIS A 307 0.09 -8.96 -17.48
N SER A 308 0.80 -9.85 -18.17
CA SER A 308 0.20 -10.63 -19.25
C SER A 308 -0.52 -11.83 -18.67
N SER A 309 -1.70 -12.14 -19.19
CA SER A 309 -2.37 -13.44 -18.95
C SER A 309 -1.94 -14.50 -19.97
N ALA A 310 -0.79 -14.31 -20.63
CA ALA A 310 -0.23 -15.32 -21.53
C ALA A 310 0.13 -16.58 -20.73
N PRO A 311 -0.01 -17.78 -21.32
CA PRO A 311 0.43 -19.01 -20.67
C PRO A 311 1.92 -18.95 -20.32
N ASP A 312 2.28 -19.53 -19.20
CA ASP A 312 3.68 -19.61 -18.79
C ASP A 312 4.53 -20.37 -19.83
N PRO A 313 5.80 -19.98 -20.00
CA PRO A 313 6.79 -20.82 -20.66
C PRO A 313 6.91 -22.20 -19.97
N PRO A 314 7.37 -23.24 -20.68
CA PRO A 314 7.54 -24.56 -20.10
C PRO A 314 8.42 -24.57 -18.84
N SER A 315 8.12 -25.49 -17.91
CA SER A 315 8.99 -25.77 -16.76
C SER A 315 10.42 -26.12 -17.20
N GLY A 316 11.40 -25.79 -16.36
CA GLY A 316 12.82 -25.92 -16.65
C GLY A 316 13.41 -24.75 -17.45
N THR A 317 12.60 -23.72 -17.77
CA THR A 317 13.10 -22.49 -18.39
C THR A 317 14.18 -21.85 -17.51
N THR A 318 15.21 -21.28 -18.13
CA THR A 318 16.24 -20.52 -17.41
C THR A 318 15.97 -19.03 -17.57
N TYR A 319 15.99 -18.30 -16.46
CA TYR A 319 15.84 -16.85 -16.40
C TYR A 319 17.09 -16.19 -15.85
N ASP A 320 17.51 -15.09 -16.47
CA ASP A 320 18.67 -14.29 -16.07
C ASP A 320 18.23 -13.03 -15.33
N LEU A 321 18.49 -13.00 -14.02
CA LEU A 321 18.25 -11.88 -13.12
C LEU A 321 19.51 -11.01 -13.03
N ASP A 322 19.34 -9.73 -13.36
CA ASP A 322 20.37 -8.70 -13.26
C ASP A 322 20.39 -8.11 -11.84
N GLY A 323 21.32 -8.57 -11.01
CA GLY A 323 21.39 -8.21 -9.58
C GLY A 323 22.06 -6.88 -9.27
N ARG A 324 22.61 -6.17 -10.28
CA ARG A 324 23.44 -4.96 -10.07
C ARG A 324 22.77 -3.86 -9.25
N PHE A 325 21.45 -3.80 -9.27
CA PHE A 325 20.65 -2.77 -8.61
C PHE A 325 19.79 -3.30 -7.45
N VAL A 326 20.01 -4.55 -7.02
CA VAL A 326 19.29 -5.16 -5.89
C VAL A 326 19.93 -4.70 -4.57
N THR A 327 19.75 -3.42 -4.25
CA THR A 327 20.27 -2.78 -3.03
C THR A 327 19.24 -2.72 -1.89
N ASP A 328 18.02 -3.17 -2.16
CA ASP A 328 16.88 -3.26 -1.26
C ASP A 328 15.89 -4.28 -1.83
N ILE A 329 14.94 -4.69 -0.99
CA ILE A 329 13.97 -5.73 -1.32
C ILE A 329 13.03 -5.32 -2.48
N GLU A 330 12.73 -4.03 -2.63
CA GLU A 330 11.97 -3.48 -3.76
C GLU A 330 12.75 -3.59 -5.07
N GLY A 331 14.06 -3.35 -5.03
CA GLY A 331 14.95 -3.61 -6.16
C GLY A 331 14.97 -5.07 -6.59
N PHE A 332 14.91 -6.01 -5.64
CA PHE A 332 14.78 -7.44 -5.95
C PHE A 332 13.49 -7.73 -6.73
N TYR A 333 12.34 -7.27 -6.23
CA TYR A 333 11.04 -7.50 -6.89
C TYR A 333 11.01 -6.93 -8.31
N CYS A 334 11.61 -5.77 -8.54
CA CYS A 334 11.74 -5.20 -9.88
C CYS A 334 12.65 -6.06 -10.77
N ALA A 335 13.80 -6.50 -10.26
CA ALA A 335 14.77 -7.29 -11.02
C ALA A 335 14.23 -8.66 -11.42
N ILE A 336 13.59 -9.39 -10.51
CA ILE A 336 12.99 -10.71 -10.81
C ILE A 336 11.80 -10.58 -11.77
N GLY A 337 10.98 -9.54 -11.60
CA GLY A 337 9.90 -9.22 -12.55
C GLY A 337 10.41 -8.98 -13.97
N GLU A 338 11.54 -8.29 -14.13
CA GLU A 338 12.16 -8.07 -15.43
C GLU A 338 12.91 -9.29 -16.00
N ALA A 339 13.46 -10.13 -15.12
CA ALA A 339 14.09 -11.39 -15.51
C ALA A 339 13.08 -12.33 -16.16
N ILE A 340 11.91 -12.50 -15.52
CA ILE A 340 10.89 -13.46 -15.92
C ILE A 340 10.04 -12.92 -17.06
N ASN A 341 9.49 -11.73 -16.88
CA ASN A 341 8.50 -11.22 -17.82
C ASN A 341 9.09 -10.28 -18.87
N GLY A 342 10.33 -9.81 -18.73
CA GLY A 342 10.95 -8.79 -19.57
C GLY A 342 10.82 -7.38 -18.98
N PRO A 343 11.36 -6.33 -19.63
CA PRO A 343 11.36 -4.95 -19.11
C PRO A 343 10.01 -4.48 -18.54
N GLY A 344 10.01 -3.87 -17.35
CA GLY A 344 8.81 -3.48 -16.61
C GLY A 344 7.82 -4.63 -16.36
N GLY A 345 8.34 -5.85 -16.18
CA GLY A 345 7.57 -7.06 -15.88
C GLY A 345 7.31 -7.22 -14.38
N TYR A 346 6.27 -7.96 -14.05
CA TYR A 346 5.85 -8.23 -12.67
C TYR A 346 6.21 -9.66 -12.26
N PHE A 347 6.68 -9.87 -11.03
CA PHE A 347 6.78 -11.20 -10.42
C PHE A 347 6.85 -11.05 -8.89
N GLY A 348 5.81 -10.43 -8.32
CA GLY A 348 5.70 -10.11 -6.90
C GLY A 348 6.14 -8.68 -6.52
N TRP A 349 5.69 -8.21 -5.35
CA TRP A 349 6.05 -6.90 -4.75
C TRP A 349 6.26 -6.95 -3.23
N ASN A 350 6.04 -8.13 -2.64
CA ASN A 350 6.20 -8.53 -1.25
C ASN A 350 6.38 -10.07 -1.25
N LEU A 351 6.62 -10.67 -0.08
CA LEU A 351 6.91 -12.11 0.00
C LEU A 351 5.69 -12.96 -0.39
N ASP A 352 4.49 -12.60 0.05
CA ASP A 352 3.26 -13.35 -0.29
C ASP A 352 2.98 -13.32 -1.80
N ALA A 353 3.11 -12.16 -2.43
CA ALA A 353 2.92 -12.01 -3.87
C ALA A 353 4.03 -12.70 -4.68
N LEU A 354 5.24 -12.82 -4.13
CA LEU A 354 6.30 -13.62 -4.71
C LEU A 354 5.96 -15.11 -4.62
N ASP A 355 5.48 -15.58 -3.46
CA ASP A 355 5.02 -16.96 -3.23
C ASP A 355 3.92 -17.35 -4.23
N ASP A 356 2.92 -16.48 -4.39
CA ASP A 356 1.85 -16.63 -5.38
C ASP A 356 2.41 -16.74 -6.81
N CYS A 357 3.35 -15.87 -7.17
CA CYS A 357 3.96 -15.89 -8.50
C CYS A 357 4.78 -17.16 -8.74
N LEU A 358 5.45 -17.67 -7.71
CA LEU A 358 6.25 -18.89 -7.77
C LEU A 358 5.40 -20.15 -7.95
N SER A 359 4.10 -20.08 -7.66
CA SER A 359 3.14 -21.16 -7.92
C SER A 359 2.72 -21.28 -9.40
N GLY A 360 3.13 -20.34 -10.26
CA GLY A 360 2.79 -20.29 -11.68
C GLY A 360 1.58 -19.42 -12.02
N GLY A 361 1.36 -19.18 -13.31
CA GLY A 361 0.33 -18.29 -13.85
C GLY A 361 0.77 -16.83 -14.02
N PHE A 362 2.02 -16.52 -13.70
CA PHE A 362 2.58 -15.16 -13.68
C PHE A 362 3.81 -15.00 -14.59
N GLY A 363 4.02 -15.88 -15.57
CA GLY A 363 5.09 -15.80 -16.57
C GLY A 363 6.22 -16.82 -16.40
N ALA A 364 6.13 -17.68 -15.39
CA ALA A 364 7.06 -18.79 -15.18
C ALA A 364 6.34 -19.98 -14.51
N LEU A 365 6.51 -21.16 -15.09
CA LEU A 365 5.99 -22.40 -14.52
C LEU A 365 7.08 -23.10 -13.67
N PRO A 366 6.89 -23.29 -12.36
CA PRO A 366 7.84 -24.03 -11.52
C PRO A 366 7.87 -25.54 -11.87
N PRO A 367 8.99 -26.24 -11.62
CA PRO A 367 10.30 -25.69 -11.26
C PRO A 367 10.98 -25.02 -12.48
N PHE A 368 11.82 -24.03 -12.22
CA PHE A 368 12.65 -23.35 -13.24
C PHE A 368 14.04 -23.01 -12.67
N ARG A 369 14.95 -22.53 -13.52
CA ARG A 369 16.30 -22.14 -13.13
C ARG A 369 16.45 -20.62 -13.14
N LEU A 370 16.98 -20.04 -12.06
CA LEU A 370 17.25 -18.62 -11.92
C LEU A 370 18.76 -18.39 -11.84
N VAL A 371 19.34 -17.79 -12.88
CA VAL A 371 20.73 -17.33 -12.86
C VAL A 371 20.75 -15.91 -12.34
N TRP A 372 21.31 -15.70 -11.15
CA TRP A 372 21.36 -14.40 -10.49
C TRP A 372 22.76 -13.81 -10.62
N HIS A 373 22.91 -12.89 -11.59
CA HIS A 373 24.17 -12.19 -11.84
C HIS A 373 24.37 -11.05 -10.83
N ASP A 374 25.62 -10.77 -10.47
CA ASP A 374 25.99 -9.72 -9.51
C ASP A 374 25.30 -9.89 -8.14
N SER A 375 25.10 -11.15 -7.73
CA SER A 375 24.40 -11.53 -6.49
C SER A 375 25.10 -11.03 -5.22
N ALA A 376 26.39 -10.69 -5.32
CA ALA A 376 27.16 -10.06 -4.26
C ALA A 376 26.57 -8.72 -3.79
N VAL A 377 25.85 -7.99 -4.65
CA VAL A 377 25.16 -6.74 -4.27
C VAL A 377 24.03 -7.04 -3.28
N ALA A 378 23.17 -8.01 -3.60
CA ALA A 378 22.09 -8.43 -2.72
C ALA A 378 22.64 -8.98 -1.39
N ARG A 379 23.73 -9.76 -1.44
CA ARG A 379 24.41 -10.26 -0.23
C ARG A 379 24.89 -9.16 0.70
N ALA A 380 25.30 -8.01 0.15
CA ALA A 380 25.79 -6.88 0.94
C ALA A 380 24.66 -6.00 1.51
N HIS A 381 23.46 -6.01 0.91
CA HIS A 381 22.39 -5.07 1.25
C HIS A 381 21.14 -5.72 1.87
N LEU A 382 20.82 -6.96 1.47
CA LEU A 382 19.70 -7.74 2.02
C LEU A 382 20.18 -8.55 3.22
N VAL A 383 20.49 -7.85 4.30
CA VAL A 383 21.04 -8.40 5.54
C VAL A 383 20.04 -8.29 6.68
N ALA A 384 20.21 -9.12 7.70
CA ALA A 384 19.37 -9.09 8.89
C ALA A 384 19.44 -7.70 9.58
N GLY A 385 18.30 -7.24 10.08
CA GLY A 385 18.16 -5.93 10.70
C GLY A 385 16.69 -5.55 10.83
N TYR A 386 16.44 -4.26 11.06
CA TYR A 386 15.09 -3.72 11.11
C TYR A 386 14.86 -2.73 9.97
N ASP A 387 13.83 -3.00 9.18
CA ASP A 387 13.44 -2.17 8.07
C ASP A 387 12.44 -1.10 8.53
N ARG A 388 12.94 0.11 8.82
CA ARG A 388 12.11 1.25 9.25
C ARG A 388 11.17 1.78 8.17
N HIS A 389 11.38 1.44 6.90
CA HIS A 389 10.43 1.83 5.86
C HIS A 389 9.22 0.90 5.87
N ARG A 390 9.45 -0.41 6.06
CA ARG A 390 8.39 -1.42 6.10
C ARG A 390 7.89 -1.73 7.52
N LEU A 391 8.50 -1.11 8.54
CA LEU A 391 8.24 -1.28 9.96
C LEU A 391 8.21 -2.74 10.42
N ARG A 392 9.19 -3.52 9.95
CA ARG A 392 9.28 -4.97 10.22
C ARG A 392 10.73 -5.45 10.16
N PRO A 393 11.03 -6.70 10.58
CA PRO A 393 12.34 -7.30 10.33
C PRO A 393 12.72 -7.23 8.84
N ALA A 394 13.97 -6.85 8.56
CA ALA A 394 14.45 -6.73 7.18
C ALA A 394 14.48 -8.10 6.49
N THR A 395 13.96 -8.17 5.27
CA THR A 395 14.08 -9.36 4.43
C THR A 395 15.51 -9.55 3.96
N THR A 396 16.05 -10.74 4.16
CA THR A 396 17.42 -11.10 3.83
C THR A 396 17.52 -11.83 2.48
N LEU A 397 18.74 -11.94 1.93
CA LEU A 397 18.98 -12.81 0.79
C LEU A 397 18.63 -14.26 1.11
N GLU A 398 18.93 -14.72 2.32
CA GLU A 398 18.63 -16.08 2.78
C GLU A 398 17.12 -16.35 2.83
N ASP A 399 16.29 -15.38 3.22
CA ASP A 399 14.83 -15.51 3.18
C ASP A 399 14.34 -15.70 1.73
N LEU A 400 14.91 -14.92 0.79
CA LEU A 400 14.59 -15.04 -0.64
C LEU A 400 15.04 -16.38 -1.24
N LEU A 401 16.21 -16.89 -0.85
CA LEU A 401 16.67 -18.20 -1.30
C LEU A 401 15.81 -19.32 -0.71
N THR A 402 15.31 -19.15 0.50
CA THR A 402 14.43 -20.12 1.17
C THR A 402 13.11 -20.23 0.42
N ILE A 403 12.40 -19.13 0.18
CA ILE A 403 11.14 -19.14 -0.58
C ILE A 403 11.33 -19.68 -2.01
N LEU A 404 12.42 -19.31 -2.69
CA LEU A 404 12.72 -19.86 -4.02
C LEU A 404 12.95 -21.39 -3.97
N ALA A 405 13.64 -21.89 -2.95
CA ALA A 405 13.91 -23.32 -2.79
C ALA A 405 12.65 -24.12 -2.43
N GLU A 406 11.73 -23.54 -1.64
CA GLU A 406 10.43 -24.16 -1.30
C GLU A 406 9.58 -24.44 -2.54
N HIS A 407 9.70 -23.61 -3.57
CA HIS A 407 9.06 -23.79 -4.89
C HIS A 407 9.91 -24.58 -5.90
N GLY A 408 11.02 -25.17 -5.46
CA GLY A 408 11.90 -25.99 -6.30
C GLY A 408 12.68 -25.22 -7.36
N ILE A 409 12.92 -23.93 -7.15
CA ILE A 409 13.70 -23.09 -8.07
C ILE A 409 15.20 -23.33 -7.85
N GLU A 410 15.90 -23.71 -8.91
CA GLU A 410 17.37 -23.83 -8.87
C GLU A 410 18.00 -22.45 -9.05
N VAL A 411 18.68 -21.94 -8.02
CA VAL A 411 19.34 -20.62 -8.06
C VAL A 411 20.86 -20.77 -8.26
N ASP A 412 21.38 -20.16 -9.32
CA ASP A 412 22.82 -20.05 -9.64
C ASP A 412 23.29 -18.62 -9.34
N LEU A 413 23.91 -18.42 -8.17
CA LEU A 413 24.45 -17.14 -7.74
C LEU A 413 25.82 -16.88 -8.37
N ARG A 414 25.96 -15.75 -9.08
CA ARG A 414 27.19 -15.33 -9.75
C ARG A 414 27.73 -14.00 -9.25
#